data_AF-A0A965MY06-F1
#
_entry.id   AF-A0A965MY06-F1
#
_cell.length_a   1.000
_cell.length_b   1.000
_cell.length_c   1.000
_cell.angle_alpha   90.00
_cell.angle_beta   90.00
_cell.angle_gamma   90.00
#
_symmetry.space_group_name_H-M   'P 1'
#
loop_
_entity.id
_entity.type
_entity.pdbx_description
1 polymer ?
#
loop_
_entity_poly.entity_id
_entity_poly.type
_entity_poly.pdbx_seq_one_letter_code
_entity_poly.pdbx_strand_id
1 'polypeptide(L)' 'ASVVRVLLTPDQARAFCDVADMVVSSGRPACRWCGAPLDPSGHACPKMN' A
#
# COMPACT_ATOMS: atom_id res chain seq x y z
N ALA A 1 -1.34 -20.71 -1.95
CA ALA A 1 -0.91 -20.38 -0.57
C ALA A 1 0.19 -19.34 -0.67
N SER A 2 0.11 -18.21 0.03
CA SER A 2 1.20 -17.22 0.05
C SER A 2 1.50 -16.84 1.50
N VAL A 3 2.36 -17.63 2.13
CA VAL A 3 2.91 -17.34 3.46
C VAL A 3 4.41 -17.21 3.29
N VAL A 4 4.95 -16.09 3.75
CA VAL A 4 6.39 -15.83 3.79
C VAL A 4 6.84 -15.90 5.24
N ARG A 5 7.92 -16.61 5.53
CA ARG A 5 8.57 -16.64 6.85
C ARG A 5 9.88 -15.89 6.76
N VAL A 6 10.14 -15.00 7.71
CA VAL A 6 11.33 -14.17 7.75
C VAL A 6 11.90 -14.21 9.18
N LEU A 7 13.23 -14.22 9.30
CA LEU A 7 13.94 -14.10 10.57
C LEU A 7 14.47 -12.68 10.69
N LEU A 8 14.17 -12.03 11.82
CA LEU A 8 14.55 -10.64 12.09
C LEU A 8 15.15 -10.53 13.49
N THR A 9 16.13 -9.64 13.67
CA THR A 9 16.54 -9.18 15.00
C THR A 9 15.48 -8.22 15.58
N PRO A 10 15.47 -7.96 16.90
CA PRO A 10 14.55 -7.00 17.49
C PRO A 10 14.62 -5.59 16.88
N ASP A 11 15.82 -5.13 16.49
CA ASP A 11 16.00 -3.81 15.89
C ASP A 11 15.49 -3.76 14.44
N GLN A 12 15.68 -4.84 13.68
CA GLN A 12 15.10 -4.98 12.35
C GLN A 12 13.56 -5.00 12.41
N ALA A 13 12.98 -5.65 13.42
CA ALA A 13 11.54 -5.68 13.60
C ALA A 13 10.96 -4.27 13.87
N ARG A 14 11.63 -3.45 14.70
CA ARG A 14 11.21 -2.05 14.93
C ARG A 14 11.31 -1.21 13.67
N ALA A 15 12.46 -1.27 12.99
CA ALA A 15 12.65 -0.53 11.74
C ALA A 15 11.64 -0.94 10.66
N PHE A 16 11.27 -2.22 10.61
CA PHE A 16 10.22 -2.70 9.71
C PHE A 16 8.86 -2.07 10.03
N CYS A 17 8.47 -2.01 11.31
CA CYS A 17 7.20 -1.36 11.70
C CYS A 17 7.17 0.10 11.27
N ASP A 18 8.24 0.86 11.54
CA ASP A 18 8.31 2.28 11.17
C ASP A 18 8.14 2.49 9.66
N VAL A 19 8.82 1.68 8.84
CA VAL A 19 8.72 1.76 7.38
C VAL A 19 7.36 1.27 6.88
N ALA A 20 6.81 0.21 7.46
CA ALA A 20 5.51 -0.31 7.09
C ALA A 20 4.41 0.73 7.33
N ASP A 21 4.44 1.44 8.46
CA ASP A 21 3.49 2.49 8.78
C ASP A 21 3.56 3.65 7.79
N MET A 22 4.77 4.07 7.39
CA MET A 22 4.94 5.08 6.34
C MET A 22 4.31 4.62 5.01
N VAL A 23 4.54 3.37 4.62
CA VAL A 23 4.01 2.83 3.35
C VAL A 23 2.49 2.74 3.39
N VAL A 24 1.91 2.19 4.46
CA VAL A 24 0.45 2.03 4.60
C VAL A 24 -0.24 3.40 4.64
N SER A 25 0.32 4.36 5.38
CA SER A 25 -0.25 5.69 5.52
C SER A 25 -0.14 6.54 4.24
N SER A 26 0.83 6.28 3.37
CA SER A 26 0.96 6.97 2.09
C SER A 26 -0.26 6.76 1.17
N GLY A 27 -1.03 5.69 1.40
CA GLY A 27 -2.23 5.37 0.63
C GLY A 27 -1.93 5.16 -0.86
N ARG A 28 -2.98 4.95 -1.66
CA ARG A 28 -2.85 5.01 -3.12
C ARG A 28 -3.25 6.41 -3.60
N PRO A 29 -2.59 6.95 -4.64
CA PRO A 29 -2.97 8.26 -5.17
C PRO A 29 -4.45 8.28 -5.54
N ALA A 30 -5.14 9.36 -5.20
CA ALA A 30 -6.56 9.51 -5.48
C ALA A 30 -6.78 9.78 -6.98
N CYS A 31 -7.81 9.16 -7.54
CA CYS A 31 -8.27 9.44 -8.90
C CYS A 31 -8.75 10.90 -8.99
N ARG A 32 -8.19 11.67 -9.92
CA ARG A 32 -8.54 13.08 -10.13
C ARG A 32 -10.01 13.34 -10.50
N TRP A 33 -10.75 12.29 -10.90
CA TRP A 33 -12.14 12.39 -11.35
C TRP A 33 -13.16 11.92 -10.30
N CYS A 34 -12.91 10.79 -9.64
CA CYS A 34 -13.84 10.20 -8.67
C CYS A 34 -13.34 10.21 -7.22
N GLY A 35 -12.08 10.59 -6.97
CA GLY A 35 -11.48 10.61 -5.63
C GLY A 35 -11.13 9.24 -5.05
N ALA A 36 -11.48 8.13 -5.73
CA ALA A 36 -11.18 6.79 -5.26
C ALA A 36 -9.69 6.45 -5.42
N PRO A 37 -9.12 5.55 -4.58
CA PRO A 37 -7.72 5.15 -4.67
C PRO A 37 -7.42 4.44 -6.00
N LEU A 38 -6.39 4.89 -6.72
CA LEU A 38 -5.93 4.26 -7.96
C LEU A 38 -5.32 2.88 -7.67
N ASP A 39 -5.67 1.87 -8.46
CA ASP A 39 -5.04 0.55 -8.38
C ASP A 39 -3.82 0.48 -9.33
N PRO A 40 -2.69 -0.15 -8.93
CA PRO A 40 -1.53 -0.30 -9.79
C PRO A 40 -1.79 -1.05 -11.11
N SER A 41 -2.78 -1.96 -11.13
CA SER A 41 -3.17 -2.71 -12.33
C SER A 41 -4.06 -1.92 -13.30
N GLY A 42 -4.47 -0.70 -12.91
CA GLY A 42 -5.38 0.16 -13.67
C GLY A 42 -6.63 0.52 -12.88
N HIS A 43 -7.22 1.68 -13.17
CA HIS A 43 -8.41 2.18 -12.48
C HIS A 43 -9.55 2.41 -13.46
N ALA A 44 -10.61 1.60 -13.36
CA ALA A 44 -11.86 1.83 -14.08
C ALA A 44 -12.67 2.93 -13.36
N CYS A 45 -12.50 4.18 -13.79
CA CYS A 45 -13.16 5.32 -13.16
C CYS A 45 -14.65 5.36 -13.50
N PRO A 46 -15.59 5.31 -12.54
CA PRO A 46 -17.05 5.39 -12.77
C PRO A 46 -17.54 6.70 -13.41
N LYS A 47 -16.65 7.69 -13.55
CA LYS A 47 -16.91 9.00 -14.18
C LYS A 47 -16.44 9.06 -15.64
N MET A 48 -15.78 8.03 -16.16
CA MET A 48 -15.19 7.99 -17.50
C MET A 48 -15.82 6.94 -18.42
N ASN A 49 -16.95 6.36 -18.01
CA ASN A 49 -17.73 5.31 -18.68
C ASN A 49 -19.05 5.87 -19.20
#